data_AF-A0A2D6WN29-F1
#
_entry.id   AF-A0A2D6WN29-F1
#
_cell.length_a   1.000
_cell.length_b   1.000
_cell.length_c   1.000
_cell.angle_alpha   90.00
_cell.angle_beta   90.00
_cell.angle_gamma   90.00
#
_symmetry.space_group_name_H-M   'P 1'
#
loop_
_entity.id
_entity.type
_entity.pdbx_description
1 polymer ?
#
loop_
_entity_poly.entity_id
_entity_poly.type
_entity_poly.pdbx_seq_one_letter_code
_entity_poly.pdbx_strand_id
1 'polypeptide(L)'
;QTVLKECLILNTCNRLEVYAVIHDVAEIEKVHQSLCTHPTLKDSYFPKYNFIKKQSSAIEHCFALASGLASQMVGETEILGQIKQAYQRAKATGQTDAMLNRLFEKSFQAAKLIRSQTGISRGQISVGTVAVHLANRIFGAIEKSRILLIGSGEVSEKTAQALKNKGVSDITVSGRSKEKTDQLAEKFAAASIHFENFKSQIQHFDIVISSTAAPNYIIDCPTIERSIAQRPNRPLFLIDLAVPRDIEARIADLDNVYLYNLDALARIANENKAQRKREIEKATQIVKAQAWNFWLQHNRRQMYELHQ
;
A
#
# COMPACT_ATOMS: atom_id res chain seq x y z
N GLN A 1 13.13 25.46 26.40
CA GLN A 1 13.01 26.51 25.36
C GLN A 1 12.90 25.81 24.03
N THR A 2 11.85 26.10 23.26
CA THR A 2 11.42 25.28 22.13
C THR A 2 12.35 25.51 20.94
N VAL A 3 13.34 24.63 20.79
CA VAL A 3 14.28 24.55 19.67
C VAL A 3 13.56 24.45 18.30
N LEU A 4 12.31 23.97 18.31
CA LEU A 4 11.46 23.76 17.15
C LEU A 4 10.44 24.89 17.01
N LYS A 5 10.45 25.56 15.86
CA LYS A 5 9.43 26.54 15.47
C LYS A 5 8.19 25.87 14.89
N GLU A 6 8.41 24.83 14.10
CA GLU A 6 7.35 24.04 13.47
C GLU A 6 7.76 22.56 13.52
N CYS A 7 6.81 21.65 13.68
CA CYS A 7 7.05 20.21 13.75
C CYS A 7 5.89 19.40 13.16
N LEU A 8 6.21 18.36 12.41
CA LEU A 8 5.28 17.35 11.94
C LEU A 8 5.89 15.96 12.11
N ILE A 9 5.12 15.04 12.71
CA ILE A 9 5.49 13.64 12.86
C ILE A 9 4.67 12.79 11.89
N LEU A 10 5.36 12.07 11.01
CA LEU A 10 4.79 11.06 10.13
C LEU A 10 5.15 9.68 10.69
N ASN A 11 4.13 8.96 11.16
CA ASN A 11 4.27 7.58 11.64
C ASN A 11 3.40 6.66 10.79
N THR A 12 4.01 5.64 10.20
CA THR A 12 3.36 4.63 9.34
C THR A 12 3.88 3.25 9.73
N CYS A 13 3.36 2.18 9.13
CA CYS A 13 3.88 0.82 9.35
C CYS A 13 5.37 0.65 8.95
N ASN A 14 5.88 1.47 8.03
CA ASN A 14 7.21 1.29 7.41
C ASN A 14 8.21 2.41 7.74
N ARG A 15 7.80 3.48 8.44
CA ARG A 15 8.67 4.62 8.78
C ARG A 15 8.13 5.49 9.91
N LEU A 16 9.07 6.10 10.62
CA LEU A 16 8.87 7.25 11.50
C LEU A 16 9.75 8.39 10.98
N GLU A 17 9.14 9.50 10.57
CA GLU A 17 9.83 10.70 10.10
C GLU A 17 9.38 11.93 10.88
N VAL A 18 10.32 12.79 11.26
CA VAL A 18 10.06 14.07 11.92
C VAL A 18 10.53 15.20 10.99
N TYR A 19 9.60 16.04 10.56
CA TYR A 19 9.87 17.25 9.80
C TYR A 19 9.84 18.44 10.74
N ALA A 20 10.92 19.19 10.84
CA ALA A 20 11.02 20.28 11.79
C ALA A 20 11.68 21.52 11.18
N VAL A 21 11.22 22.69 11.62
CA VAL A 21 11.85 23.98 11.37
C VAL A 21 12.56 24.40 12.64
N ILE A 22 13.86 24.64 12.51
CA ILE A 22 14.77 25.00 13.60
C ILE A 22 15.36 26.38 13.33
N HIS A 23 15.62 27.13 14.39
CA HIS A 23 16.24 28.45 14.29
C HIS A 23 17.73 28.36 13.98
N ASP A 24 18.43 27.45 14.64
CA ASP A 24 19.86 27.25 14.48
C ASP A 24 20.15 25.79 14.13
N VAL A 25 20.91 25.61 13.06
CA VAL A 25 21.36 24.29 12.55
C VAL A 25 22.20 23.57 13.61
N ALA A 26 22.86 24.30 14.52
CA ALA A 26 23.60 23.73 15.64
C ALA A 26 22.70 22.98 16.63
N GLU A 27 21.38 23.26 16.65
CA GLU A 27 20.45 22.60 17.56
C GLU A 27 19.84 21.30 17.00
N ILE A 28 20.15 20.93 15.76
CA ILE A 28 19.74 19.65 15.17
C ILE A 28 20.11 18.47 16.07
N GLU A 29 21.34 18.48 16.59
CA GLU A 29 21.85 17.38 17.38
C GLU A 29 21.09 17.24 18.70
N LYS A 30 20.65 18.35 19.30
CA LYS A 30 19.82 18.34 20.51
C LYS A 30 18.45 17.70 20.23
N VAL A 31 17.83 18.06 19.10
CA VAL A 31 16.54 17.48 18.69
C VAL A 31 16.69 15.98 18.42
N HIS A 32 17.73 15.60 17.68
CA HIS A 32 18.05 14.21 17.36
C HIS A 32 18.28 13.39 18.63
N GLN A 33 19.11 13.89 19.55
CA GLN A 33 19.37 13.25 20.82
C GLN A 33 18.08 13.11 21.65
N SER A 34 17.25 14.16 21.70
CA SER A 34 15.95 14.10 22.40
C SER A 34 15.00 13.06 21.81
N LEU A 35 15.02 12.82 20.50
CA LEU A 35 14.25 11.75 19.87
C LEU A 35 14.84 10.37 20.23
N CYS A 36 16.17 10.23 20.19
CA CYS A 36 16.84 8.97 20.50
C CYS A 36 16.70 8.57 21.96
N THR A 37 16.63 9.52 22.89
CA THR A 37 16.45 9.25 24.33
C THR A 37 15.00 9.25 24.77
N HIS A 38 14.05 9.52 23.86
CA HIS A 38 12.63 9.54 24.19
C HIS A 38 12.20 8.17 24.74
N PRO A 39 11.43 8.09 25.85
CA PRO A 39 11.08 6.82 26.49
C PRO A 39 10.46 5.77 25.57
N THR A 40 9.68 6.21 24.57
CA THR A 40 9.05 5.33 23.57
C THR A 40 10.01 4.84 22.47
N LEU A 41 11.13 5.55 22.24
CA LEU A 41 12.04 5.28 21.12
C LEU A 41 13.38 4.71 21.56
N LYS A 42 13.84 4.98 22.78
CA LYS A 42 15.17 4.63 23.29
C LYS A 42 15.52 3.14 23.18
N ASP A 43 14.54 2.27 23.41
CA ASP A 43 14.72 0.81 23.39
C ASP A 43 14.27 0.19 22.04
N SER A 44 13.92 1.03 21.07
CA SER A 44 13.53 0.61 19.72
C SER A 44 14.74 0.55 18.78
N TYR A 45 14.50 0.15 17.53
CA TYR A 45 15.49 0.23 16.46
C TYR A 45 15.79 1.66 15.96
N PHE A 46 15.01 2.66 16.40
CA PHE A 46 15.12 4.04 15.92
C PHE A 46 16.51 4.67 16.17
N PRO A 47 17.11 4.62 17.38
CA PRO A 47 18.43 5.23 17.62
C PRO A 47 19.54 4.63 16.75
N LYS A 48 19.40 3.36 16.34
CA LYS A 48 20.42 2.62 15.58
C LYS A 48 20.36 2.84 14.06
N TYR A 49 19.17 3.06 13.50
CA TYR A 49 18.97 3.11 12.04
C TYR A 49 18.35 4.41 11.52
N ASN A 50 18.27 5.46 12.35
CA ASN A 50 17.81 6.76 11.87
C ASN A 50 18.87 7.47 10.99
N PHE A 51 18.43 8.53 10.31
CA PHE A 51 19.29 9.42 9.54
C PHE A 51 18.72 10.84 9.56
N ILE A 52 19.56 11.83 9.28
CA ILE A 52 19.17 13.24 9.24
C ILE A 52 19.32 13.77 7.81
N LYS A 53 18.29 14.45 7.31
CA LYS A 53 18.34 15.23 6.06
C LYS A 53 18.16 16.70 6.37
N LYS A 54 18.93 17.56 5.71
CA LYS A 54 18.95 19.01 5.94
C LYS A 54 18.56 19.78 4.68
N GLN A 55 17.89 20.91 4.84
CA GLN A 55 17.60 21.89 3.79
C GLN A 55 17.08 21.25 2.48
N SER A 56 17.79 21.43 1.37
CA SER A 56 17.43 20.91 0.04
C SER A 56 17.22 19.40 0.02
N SER A 57 18.03 18.63 0.75
CA SER A 57 17.87 17.17 0.83
C SER A 57 16.60 16.76 1.57
N ALA A 58 16.20 17.51 2.61
CA ALA A 58 14.94 17.26 3.31
C ALA A 58 13.72 17.57 2.42
N ILE A 59 13.81 18.64 1.63
CA ILE A 59 12.77 19.03 0.67
C ILE A 59 12.63 17.98 -0.44
N GLU A 60 13.76 17.55 -1.03
CA GLU A 60 13.77 16.51 -2.06
C GLU A 60 13.17 15.20 -1.53
N HIS A 61 13.54 14.80 -0.31
CA HIS A 61 12.98 13.61 0.35
C HIS A 61 11.48 13.73 0.57
N CYS A 62 11.00 14.86 1.07
CA CYS A 62 9.56 15.12 1.24
C CYS A 62 8.80 14.97 -0.08
N PHE A 63 9.34 15.52 -1.17
CA PHE A 63 8.71 15.48 -2.50
C PHE A 63 8.75 14.08 -3.09
N ALA A 64 9.87 13.36 -2.93
CA ALA A 64 10.01 11.97 -3.32
C ALA A 64 9.01 11.08 -2.58
N LEU A 65 8.88 11.25 -1.26
CA LEU A 65 7.97 10.47 -0.42
C LEU A 65 6.50 10.75 -0.76
N ALA A 66 6.11 12.01 -0.88
CA ALA A 66 4.74 12.38 -1.30
C ALA A 66 4.37 11.81 -2.68
N SER A 67 5.36 11.62 -3.55
CA SER A 67 5.19 11.03 -4.88
C SER A 67 5.25 9.50 -4.90
N GLY A 68 5.51 8.85 -3.75
CA GLY A 68 5.67 7.41 -3.63
C GLY A 68 7.03 6.87 -4.11
N LEU A 69 7.99 7.73 -4.45
CA LEU A 69 9.33 7.31 -4.91
C LEU A 69 10.20 6.79 -3.78
N ALA A 70 10.01 7.30 -2.56
CA ALA A 70 10.73 6.87 -1.36
C ALA A 70 9.98 5.82 -0.53
N SER A 71 8.93 5.20 -1.10
CA SER A 71 8.13 4.14 -0.48
C SER A 71 8.71 2.75 -0.75
N GLN A 72 8.39 1.78 0.11
CA GLN A 72 8.77 0.38 -0.10
C GLN A 72 8.16 -0.17 -1.39
N MET A 73 6.90 0.18 -1.69
CA MET A 73 6.28 -0.02 -2.98
C MET A 73 6.34 1.28 -3.78
N VAL A 74 7.31 1.38 -4.69
CA VAL A 74 7.53 2.59 -5.49
C VAL A 74 6.27 2.95 -6.26
N GLY A 75 5.80 4.19 -6.14
CA GLY A 75 4.61 4.75 -6.80
C GLY A 75 3.27 4.38 -6.16
N GLU A 76 3.28 3.82 -4.94
CA GLU A 76 2.06 3.68 -4.14
C GLU A 76 1.40 5.04 -3.86
N THR A 77 0.07 5.03 -3.73
CA THR A 77 -0.74 6.24 -3.48
C THR A 77 -1.08 6.42 -2.01
N GLU A 78 -0.93 5.37 -1.21
CA GLU A 78 -1.32 5.34 0.21
C GLU A 78 -0.50 6.31 1.05
N ILE A 79 0.82 6.36 0.83
CA ILE A 79 1.72 7.27 1.53
C ILE A 79 1.32 8.74 1.40
N LEU A 80 0.80 9.16 0.23
CA LEU A 80 0.31 10.53 0.04
C LEU A 80 -0.89 10.81 0.94
N GLY A 81 -1.79 9.84 1.10
CA GLY A 81 -2.93 9.94 2.01
C GLY A 81 -2.47 10.05 3.46
N GLN A 82 -1.53 9.21 3.88
CA GLN A 82 -0.95 9.22 5.23
C GLN A 82 -0.25 10.56 5.54
N ILE A 83 0.53 11.10 4.61
CA ILE A 83 1.17 12.42 4.76
C ILE A 83 0.11 13.53 4.88
N LYS A 84 -0.95 13.51 4.06
CA LYS A 84 -2.04 14.49 4.16
C LYS A 84 -2.72 14.45 5.53
N GLN A 85 -2.97 13.27 6.08
CA GLN A 85 -3.56 13.13 7.41
C GLN A 85 -2.61 13.60 8.52
N ALA A 86 -1.31 13.30 8.43
CA ALA A 86 -0.30 13.81 9.36
C ALA A 86 -0.24 15.35 9.31
N TYR A 87 -0.23 15.92 8.10
CA TYR A 87 -0.25 17.37 7.86
C TYR A 87 -1.51 18.03 8.43
N GLN A 88 -2.69 17.50 8.13
CA GLN A 88 -3.94 18.07 8.63
C GLN A 88 -4.01 18.06 10.17
N ARG A 89 -3.53 16.98 10.81
CA ARG A 89 -3.44 16.90 12.28
C ARG A 89 -2.49 17.95 12.85
N ALA A 90 -1.28 18.05 12.31
CA ALA A 90 -0.28 19.01 12.80
C ALA A 90 -0.72 20.48 12.58
N LYS A 91 -1.42 20.75 11.47
CA LYS A 91 -2.00 22.07 11.18
C LYS A 91 -3.14 22.42 12.13
N ALA A 92 -4.03 21.47 12.42
CA ALA A 92 -5.15 21.69 13.34
C ALA A 92 -4.69 21.96 14.79
N THR A 93 -3.53 21.43 15.19
CA THR A 93 -2.95 21.63 16.52
C THR A 93 -1.95 22.78 16.60
N GLY A 94 -1.79 23.57 15.53
CA GLY A 94 -0.87 24.71 15.50
C GLY A 94 0.61 24.35 15.52
N GLN A 95 0.97 23.10 15.20
CA GLN A 95 2.35 22.62 15.18
C GLN A 95 3.07 22.94 13.88
N THR A 96 2.34 23.32 12.83
CA THR A 96 2.89 23.78 11.54
C THR A 96 2.51 25.23 11.28
N ASP A 97 3.41 25.98 10.67
CA ASP A 97 3.21 27.38 10.29
C ASP A 97 3.64 27.57 8.82
N ALA A 98 4.01 28.78 8.42
CA ALA A 98 4.22 29.16 7.03
C ALA A 98 5.18 28.23 6.25
N MET A 99 6.25 27.73 6.88
CA MET A 99 7.27 26.97 6.16
C MET A 99 6.83 25.53 5.88
N LEU A 100 6.40 24.78 6.91
CA LEU A 100 5.91 23.42 6.72
C LEU A 100 4.61 23.39 5.93
N ASN A 101 3.69 24.35 6.14
CA ASN A 101 2.46 24.45 5.33
C ASN A 101 2.80 24.55 3.84
N ARG A 102 3.70 25.45 3.47
CA ARG A 102 4.10 25.64 2.08
C ARG A 102 4.86 24.43 1.52
N LEU A 103 5.72 23.79 2.33
CA LEU A 103 6.47 22.59 1.94
C LEU A 103 5.52 21.44 1.56
N PHE A 104 4.56 21.12 2.43
CA PHE A 104 3.62 20.01 2.19
C PHE A 104 2.64 20.31 1.07
N GLU A 105 2.12 21.55 0.97
CA GLU A 105 1.26 21.93 -0.15
C GLU A 105 1.98 21.82 -1.49
N LYS A 106 3.26 22.21 -1.55
CA LYS A 106 4.08 22.07 -2.75
C LYS A 106 4.46 20.63 -3.04
N SER A 107 4.71 19.80 -2.02
CA SER A 107 4.95 18.38 -2.22
C SER A 107 3.72 17.66 -2.77
N PHE A 108 2.50 18.05 -2.37
CA PHE A 108 1.26 17.51 -2.93
C PHE A 108 1.04 17.93 -4.39
N GLN A 109 1.37 19.18 -4.73
CA GLN A 109 1.33 19.66 -6.12
C GLN A 109 2.34 18.90 -6.99
N ALA A 110 3.57 18.72 -6.50
CA ALA A 110 4.60 17.94 -7.18
C ALA A 110 4.16 16.49 -7.39
N ALA A 111 3.60 15.85 -6.36
CA ALA A 111 3.07 14.49 -6.45
C ALA A 111 1.97 14.38 -7.52
N LYS A 112 1.04 15.36 -7.60
CA LYS A 112 0.01 15.39 -8.65
C LYS A 112 0.63 15.52 -10.05
N LEU A 113 1.61 16.41 -10.21
CA LEU A 113 2.31 16.64 -11.47
C LEU A 113 3.08 15.38 -11.93
N ILE A 114 3.83 14.76 -11.02
CA ILE A 114 4.61 13.57 -11.31
C ILE A 114 3.69 12.44 -11.78
N ARG A 115 2.53 12.26 -11.14
CA ARG A 115 1.56 11.24 -11.53
C ARG A 115 0.88 11.51 -12.86
N SER A 116 0.69 12.77 -13.25
CA SER A 116 0.11 13.10 -14.55
C SER A 116 1.13 13.03 -15.69
N GLN A 117 2.40 13.34 -15.42
CA GLN A 117 3.46 13.41 -16.42
C GLN A 117 4.29 12.13 -16.55
N THR A 118 4.15 11.20 -15.61
CA THR A 118 4.86 9.91 -15.61
C THR A 118 3.89 8.75 -15.45
N GLY A 119 4.30 7.60 -15.98
CA GLY A 119 3.69 6.31 -15.71
C GLY A 119 4.02 5.75 -14.33
N ILE A 120 4.55 6.54 -13.37
CA ILE A 120 4.85 6.03 -12.03
C ILE A 120 3.60 5.53 -11.28
N SER A 121 2.40 5.95 -11.69
CA SER A 121 1.15 5.35 -11.21
C SER A 121 0.46 4.46 -12.25
N ARG A 122 0.90 4.49 -13.52
CA ARG A 122 0.42 3.57 -14.56
C ARG A 122 1.01 2.20 -14.27
N GLY A 123 0.14 1.23 -13.98
CA GLY A 123 0.59 -0.05 -13.46
C GLY A 123 1.07 0.07 -12.01
N GLN A 124 0.31 0.74 -11.13
CA GLN A 124 0.19 0.24 -9.76
C GLN A 124 -0.32 -1.20 -9.87
N ILE A 125 0.59 -2.14 -10.09
CA ILE A 125 0.23 -3.54 -10.13
C ILE A 125 0.03 -3.93 -8.68
N SER A 126 -1.15 -3.58 -8.14
CA SER A 126 -1.60 -4.10 -6.88
C SER A 126 -1.80 -5.61 -7.03
N VAL A 127 -1.72 -6.34 -5.92
CA VAL A 127 -2.08 -7.75 -5.87
C VAL A 127 -3.43 -8.01 -6.56
N GLY A 128 -4.40 -7.12 -6.37
CA GLY A 128 -5.70 -7.17 -7.06
C GLY A 128 -5.63 -7.00 -8.57
N THR A 129 -4.74 -6.14 -9.09
CA THR A 129 -4.58 -5.95 -10.54
C THR A 129 -3.90 -7.16 -11.18
N VAL A 130 -2.92 -7.77 -10.52
CA VAL A 130 -2.34 -9.05 -10.95
C VAL A 130 -3.41 -10.13 -10.96
N ALA A 131 -4.20 -10.24 -9.88
CA ALA A 131 -5.26 -11.22 -9.77
C ALA A 131 -6.27 -11.10 -10.91
N VAL A 132 -6.71 -9.88 -11.25
CA VAL A 132 -7.56 -9.61 -12.43
C VAL A 132 -6.90 -10.08 -13.72
N HIS A 133 -5.62 -9.74 -13.93
CA HIS A 133 -4.89 -10.11 -15.14
C HIS A 133 -4.77 -11.64 -15.29
N LEU A 134 -4.43 -12.33 -14.20
CA LEU A 134 -4.37 -13.79 -14.15
C LEU A 134 -5.75 -14.41 -14.37
N ALA A 135 -6.80 -13.88 -13.75
CA ALA A 135 -8.16 -14.36 -13.95
C ALA A 135 -8.58 -14.24 -15.43
N ASN A 136 -8.34 -13.10 -16.08
CA ASN A 136 -8.62 -12.95 -17.51
C ASN A 136 -7.81 -13.93 -18.38
N ARG A 137 -6.57 -14.26 -18.00
CA ARG A 137 -5.76 -15.24 -18.73
C ARG A 137 -6.30 -16.67 -18.57
N ILE A 138 -6.85 -17.00 -17.41
CA ILE A 138 -7.39 -18.32 -17.09
C ILE A 138 -8.79 -18.52 -17.70
N PHE A 139 -9.67 -17.52 -17.55
CA PHE A 139 -11.11 -17.63 -17.89
C PHE A 139 -11.51 -16.87 -19.16
N GLY A 140 -10.65 -15.99 -19.69
CA GLY A 140 -11.03 -15.04 -20.73
C GLY A 140 -11.91 -13.93 -20.15
N ALA A 141 -13.22 -14.05 -20.38
CA ALA A 141 -14.23 -13.13 -19.85
C ALA A 141 -14.59 -13.52 -18.40
N ILE A 142 -14.37 -12.62 -17.44
CA ILE A 142 -14.53 -12.90 -16.00
C ILE A 142 -15.88 -12.42 -15.44
N GLU A 143 -16.69 -11.71 -16.20
CA GLU A 143 -17.95 -11.10 -15.73
C GLU A 143 -18.94 -12.14 -15.17
N LYS A 144 -18.86 -13.38 -15.67
CA LYS A 144 -19.67 -14.52 -15.22
C LYS A 144 -18.99 -15.40 -14.17
N SER A 145 -17.76 -15.07 -13.77
CA SER A 145 -17.04 -15.82 -12.75
C SER A 145 -17.70 -15.65 -11.38
N ARG A 146 -17.70 -16.72 -10.59
CA ARG A 146 -18.21 -16.70 -9.22
C ARG A 146 -17.07 -16.67 -8.22
N ILE A 147 -17.07 -15.67 -7.35
CA ILE A 147 -16.00 -15.45 -6.37
C ILE A 147 -16.45 -15.91 -4.98
N LEU A 148 -15.62 -16.71 -4.32
CA LEU A 148 -15.69 -16.95 -2.88
C LEU A 148 -14.57 -16.19 -2.17
N LEU A 149 -14.94 -15.29 -1.27
CA LEU A 149 -14.02 -14.53 -0.43
C LEU A 149 -14.05 -15.09 1.00
N ILE A 150 -12.94 -15.67 1.45
CA ILE A 150 -12.78 -16.28 2.76
C ILE A 150 -11.93 -15.38 3.66
N GLY A 151 -12.51 -14.92 4.77
CA GLY A 151 -11.87 -13.98 5.68
C GLY A 151 -12.13 -12.50 5.34
N SER A 152 -11.45 -11.62 6.07
CA SER A 152 -11.70 -10.16 6.07
C SER A 152 -10.38 -9.37 6.08
N GLY A 153 -9.38 -9.85 5.34
CA GLY A 153 -8.12 -9.15 5.19
C GLY A 153 -8.24 -7.97 4.23
N GLU A 154 -7.60 -6.85 4.55
CA GLU A 154 -7.64 -5.65 3.71
C GLU A 154 -7.15 -5.92 2.27
N VAL A 155 -6.14 -6.79 2.13
CA VAL A 155 -5.59 -7.16 0.81
C VAL A 155 -6.58 -8.01 0.01
N SER A 156 -7.33 -8.91 0.66
CA SER A 156 -8.35 -9.72 -0.03
C SER A 156 -9.56 -8.88 -0.42
N GLU A 157 -9.94 -7.90 0.40
CA GLU A 157 -10.97 -6.92 0.05
C GLU A 157 -10.58 -6.08 -1.17
N LYS A 158 -9.35 -5.54 -1.19
CA LYS A 158 -8.83 -4.77 -2.34
C LYS A 158 -8.77 -5.65 -3.60
N THR A 159 -8.47 -6.93 -3.44
CA THR A 159 -8.43 -7.91 -4.55
C THR A 159 -9.83 -8.20 -5.09
N ALA A 160 -10.80 -8.47 -4.22
CA ALA A 160 -12.20 -8.66 -4.60
C ALA A 160 -12.79 -7.40 -5.25
N GLN A 161 -12.48 -6.21 -4.73
CA GLN A 161 -12.89 -4.94 -5.32
C GLN A 161 -12.32 -4.75 -6.73
N ALA A 162 -11.06 -5.15 -6.97
CA ALA A 162 -10.46 -5.07 -8.30
C ALA A 162 -11.19 -5.96 -9.32
N LEU A 163 -11.58 -7.18 -8.92
CA LEU A 163 -12.39 -8.08 -9.74
C LEU A 163 -13.80 -7.50 -10.00
N LYS A 164 -14.46 -6.98 -8.95
CA LYS A 164 -15.77 -6.33 -9.08
C LYS A 164 -15.74 -5.15 -10.06
N ASN A 165 -14.70 -4.31 -9.99
CA ASN A 165 -14.49 -3.18 -10.92
C ASN A 165 -14.29 -3.62 -12.38
N LYS A 166 -14.03 -4.91 -12.61
CA LYS A 166 -13.88 -5.53 -13.93
C LYS A 166 -15.10 -6.31 -14.38
N GLY A 167 -16.22 -6.16 -13.68
CA GLY A 167 -17.52 -6.67 -14.09
C GLY A 167 -17.94 -7.97 -13.41
N VAL A 168 -17.15 -8.51 -12.49
CA VAL A 168 -17.57 -9.68 -11.72
C VAL A 168 -18.68 -9.27 -10.74
N SER A 169 -19.87 -9.86 -10.87
CA SER A 169 -21.03 -9.51 -10.03
C SER A 169 -21.36 -10.55 -8.96
N ASP A 170 -21.00 -11.81 -9.15
CA ASP A 170 -21.33 -12.90 -8.22
C ASP A 170 -20.20 -13.09 -7.20
N ILE A 171 -20.39 -12.50 -6.02
CA ILE A 171 -19.47 -12.59 -4.89
C ILE A 171 -20.21 -13.22 -3.73
N THR A 172 -19.58 -14.21 -3.11
CA THR A 172 -20.01 -14.82 -1.84
C THR A 172 -18.89 -14.67 -0.81
N VAL A 173 -19.24 -14.32 0.43
CA VAL A 173 -18.30 -14.17 1.54
C VAL A 173 -18.48 -15.26 2.59
N SER A 174 -17.38 -15.66 3.24
CA SER A 174 -17.41 -16.59 4.36
C SER A 174 -16.31 -16.27 5.38
N GLY A 175 -16.60 -16.39 6.67
CA GLY A 175 -15.63 -16.09 7.72
C GLY A 175 -16.10 -16.55 9.10
N ARG A 176 -15.15 -16.72 10.02
CA ARG A 176 -15.43 -17.13 11.42
C ARG A 176 -16.15 -16.04 12.22
N SER A 177 -15.85 -14.77 11.94
CA SER A 177 -16.54 -13.64 12.57
C SER A 177 -17.78 -13.29 11.74
N LYS A 178 -18.95 -13.52 12.31
CA LYS A 178 -20.23 -13.17 11.68
C LYS A 178 -20.30 -11.68 11.37
N GLU A 179 -19.97 -10.83 12.35
CA GLU A 179 -19.99 -9.37 12.19
C GLU A 179 -19.14 -8.90 11.01
N LYS A 180 -17.86 -9.32 10.92
CA LYS A 180 -16.99 -8.95 9.80
C LYS A 180 -17.49 -9.50 8.46
N THR A 181 -18.06 -10.71 8.47
CA THR A 181 -18.61 -11.33 7.26
C THR A 181 -19.85 -10.56 6.77
N ASP A 182 -20.74 -10.16 7.67
CA ASP A 182 -21.95 -9.41 7.34
C ASP A 182 -21.60 -8.00 6.80
N GLN A 183 -20.64 -7.31 7.41
CA GLN A 183 -20.11 -6.02 6.90
C GLN A 183 -19.53 -6.16 5.49
N LEU A 184 -18.81 -7.24 5.23
CA LEU A 184 -18.21 -7.50 3.93
C LEU A 184 -19.26 -7.86 2.86
N ALA A 185 -20.26 -8.65 3.26
CA ALA A 185 -21.40 -9.00 2.43
C ALA A 185 -22.13 -7.74 1.98
N GLU A 186 -22.44 -6.84 2.93
CA GLU A 186 -23.11 -5.56 2.65
C GLU A 186 -22.26 -4.69 1.71
N LYS A 187 -20.97 -4.51 2.00
CA LYS A 187 -20.04 -3.73 1.17
C LYS A 187 -20.01 -4.19 -0.28
N PHE A 188 -20.05 -5.50 -0.51
CA PHE A 188 -19.99 -6.06 -1.86
C PHE A 188 -21.37 -6.36 -2.47
N ALA A 189 -22.47 -6.12 -1.76
CA ALA A 189 -23.80 -6.63 -2.13
C ALA A 189 -23.74 -8.14 -2.46
N ALA A 190 -23.00 -8.87 -1.62
CA ALA A 190 -22.64 -10.27 -1.78
C ALA A 190 -23.52 -11.19 -0.92
N ALA A 191 -23.64 -12.44 -1.34
CA ALA A 191 -24.20 -13.49 -0.47
C ALA A 191 -23.21 -13.85 0.63
N SER A 192 -23.68 -14.41 1.75
CA SER A 192 -22.82 -14.98 2.78
C SER A 192 -23.15 -16.45 3.02
N ILE A 193 -22.11 -17.25 3.27
CA ILE A 193 -22.25 -18.66 3.65
C ILE A 193 -21.51 -18.93 4.96
N HIS A 194 -22.06 -19.82 5.78
CA HIS A 194 -21.43 -20.24 7.03
C HIS A 194 -20.03 -20.81 6.79
N PHE A 195 -19.09 -20.47 7.67
CA PHE A 195 -17.70 -20.90 7.59
C PHE A 195 -17.55 -22.42 7.59
N GLU A 196 -18.38 -23.14 8.33
CA GLU A 196 -18.34 -24.62 8.34
C GLU A 196 -18.74 -25.24 6.99
N ASN A 197 -19.49 -24.50 6.16
CA ASN A 197 -20.07 -25.00 4.92
C ASN A 197 -19.27 -24.60 3.67
N PHE A 198 -18.27 -23.70 3.75
CA PHE A 198 -17.61 -23.22 2.53
C PHE A 198 -16.91 -24.36 1.78
N LYS A 199 -16.30 -25.31 2.51
CA LYS A 199 -15.53 -26.43 1.92
C LYS A 199 -16.38 -27.29 0.99
N SER A 200 -17.62 -27.57 1.38
CA SER A 200 -18.56 -28.37 0.59
C SER A 200 -19.22 -27.59 -0.54
N GLN A 201 -18.89 -26.31 -0.71
CA GLN A 201 -19.44 -25.45 -1.75
C GLN A 201 -18.38 -24.90 -2.72
N ILE A 202 -17.09 -25.20 -2.50
CA ILE A 202 -15.99 -24.73 -3.37
C ILE A 202 -16.27 -25.05 -4.84
N GLN A 203 -16.95 -26.18 -5.15
CA GLN A 203 -17.32 -26.60 -6.51
C GLN A 203 -18.24 -25.62 -7.28
N HIS A 204 -18.84 -24.66 -6.60
CA HIS A 204 -19.64 -23.61 -7.22
C HIS A 204 -18.84 -22.37 -7.60
N PHE A 205 -17.62 -22.17 -7.10
CA PHE A 205 -16.86 -20.92 -7.30
C PHE A 205 -15.69 -21.09 -8.27
N ASP A 206 -15.52 -20.16 -9.19
CA ASP A 206 -14.41 -20.20 -10.16
C ASP A 206 -13.13 -19.59 -9.56
N ILE A 207 -13.29 -18.59 -8.69
CA ILE A 207 -12.20 -17.89 -8.01
C ILE A 207 -12.41 -17.97 -6.50
N VAL A 208 -11.41 -18.41 -5.75
CA VAL A 208 -11.42 -18.40 -4.27
C VAL A 208 -10.29 -17.54 -3.76
N ILE A 209 -10.61 -16.52 -2.97
CA ILE A 209 -9.64 -15.62 -2.34
C ILE A 209 -9.67 -15.87 -0.85
N SER A 210 -8.54 -16.27 -0.28
CA SER A 210 -8.41 -16.52 1.16
C SER A 210 -7.49 -15.51 1.83
N SER A 211 -7.90 -14.98 2.97
CA SER A 211 -7.08 -14.13 3.83
C SER A 211 -7.57 -14.22 5.27
N THR A 212 -7.34 -15.35 5.92
CA THR A 212 -7.66 -15.56 7.33
C THR A 212 -6.44 -15.41 8.23
N ALA A 213 -6.68 -15.51 9.54
CA ALA A 213 -5.63 -15.58 10.56
C ALA A 213 -5.49 -17.00 11.12
N ALA A 214 -5.87 -18.02 10.35
CA ALA A 214 -5.77 -19.41 10.78
C ALA A 214 -4.30 -19.83 10.96
N PRO A 215 -3.97 -20.56 12.03
CA PRO A 215 -2.59 -21.04 12.23
C PRO A 215 -2.24 -22.23 11.33
N ASN A 216 -3.24 -22.90 10.74
CA ASN A 216 -3.11 -24.08 9.90
C ASN A 216 -3.87 -23.88 8.60
N TYR A 217 -3.55 -24.69 7.58
CA TYR A 217 -4.30 -24.72 6.33
C TYR A 217 -5.79 -24.97 6.58
N ILE A 218 -6.63 -24.11 6.02
CA ILE A 218 -8.08 -24.28 6.01
C ILE A 218 -8.56 -24.94 4.72
N ILE A 219 -7.76 -24.92 3.64
CA ILE A 219 -8.02 -25.63 2.39
C ILE A 219 -6.89 -26.63 2.16
N ASP A 220 -7.25 -27.92 2.14
CA ASP A 220 -6.36 -29.07 1.97
C ASP A 220 -6.58 -29.74 0.60
N CYS A 221 -5.62 -30.58 0.16
CA CYS A 221 -5.71 -31.28 -1.12
C CYS A 221 -7.00 -32.12 -1.26
N PRO A 222 -7.40 -32.95 -0.28
CA PRO A 222 -8.62 -33.77 -0.41
C PRO A 222 -9.90 -32.95 -0.58
N THR A 223 -9.96 -31.74 -0.03
CA THR A 223 -11.07 -30.81 -0.25
C THR A 223 -11.11 -30.33 -1.70
N ILE A 224 -9.96 -29.96 -2.26
CA ILE A 224 -9.88 -29.46 -3.64
C ILE A 224 -10.08 -30.59 -4.66
N GLU A 225 -9.52 -31.78 -4.44
CA GLU A 225 -9.75 -32.96 -5.30
C GLU A 225 -11.23 -33.30 -5.42
N ARG A 226 -11.95 -33.36 -4.28
CA ARG A 226 -13.41 -33.58 -4.28
C ARG A 226 -14.17 -32.47 -5.00
N SER A 227 -13.69 -31.23 -4.89
CA SER A 227 -14.29 -30.10 -5.59
C SER A 227 -14.11 -30.25 -7.11
N ILE A 228 -12.89 -30.51 -7.57
CA ILE A 228 -12.53 -30.67 -9.00
C ILE A 228 -13.32 -31.82 -9.64
N ALA A 229 -13.46 -32.94 -8.94
CA ALA A 229 -14.24 -34.09 -9.42
C ALA A 229 -15.69 -33.73 -9.78
N GLN A 230 -16.26 -32.68 -9.15
CA GLN A 230 -17.63 -32.20 -9.39
C GLN A 230 -17.70 -31.08 -10.45
N ARG A 231 -16.57 -30.71 -11.07
CA ARG A 231 -16.47 -29.60 -12.05
C ARG A 231 -15.52 -29.94 -13.22
N PRO A 232 -15.76 -31.04 -13.96
CA PRO A 232 -14.86 -31.45 -15.04
C PRO A 232 -14.63 -30.32 -16.05
N ASN A 233 -13.36 -30.12 -16.43
CA ASN A 233 -12.90 -29.10 -17.39
C ASN A 233 -13.17 -27.64 -17.01
N ARG A 234 -13.48 -27.35 -15.74
CA ARG A 234 -13.64 -25.98 -15.24
C ARG A 234 -12.46 -25.62 -14.33
N PRO A 235 -11.60 -24.67 -14.72
CA PRO A 235 -10.46 -24.30 -13.91
C PRO A 235 -10.88 -23.65 -12.60
N LEU A 236 -10.08 -23.88 -11.55
CA LEU A 236 -10.24 -23.27 -10.23
C LEU A 236 -9.05 -22.36 -9.94
N PHE A 237 -9.31 -21.08 -9.73
CA PHE A 237 -8.28 -20.10 -9.40
C PHE A 237 -8.29 -19.76 -7.90
N LEU A 238 -7.23 -20.16 -7.21
CA LEU A 238 -7.03 -19.97 -5.78
C LEU A 238 -6.01 -18.87 -5.52
N ILE A 239 -6.38 -17.91 -4.66
CA ILE A 239 -5.57 -16.76 -4.28
C ILE A 239 -5.38 -16.79 -2.76
N ASP A 240 -4.19 -17.15 -2.29
CA ASP A 240 -3.83 -17.26 -0.87
C ASP A 240 -3.09 -16.00 -0.38
N LEU A 241 -3.81 -15.10 0.28
CA LEU A 241 -3.29 -13.83 0.80
C LEU A 241 -3.04 -13.87 2.31
N ALA A 242 -3.15 -15.04 2.94
CA ALA A 242 -2.97 -15.21 4.37
C ALA A 242 -1.50 -15.41 4.77
N VAL A 243 -1.16 -14.95 5.97
CA VAL A 243 0.13 -15.19 6.63
C VAL A 243 -0.13 -15.53 8.11
N PRO A 244 0.07 -16.79 8.55
CA PRO A 244 0.45 -17.99 7.79
C PRO A 244 -0.55 -18.39 6.69
N ARG A 245 -0.11 -19.24 5.76
CA ARG A 245 -0.89 -19.62 4.57
C ARG A 245 -2.18 -20.38 4.91
N ASP A 246 -3.26 -20.06 4.20
CA ASP A 246 -4.56 -20.73 4.34
C ASP A 246 -4.68 -21.99 3.47
N ILE A 247 -3.93 -22.04 2.37
CA ILE A 247 -4.07 -23.05 1.32
C ILE A 247 -2.81 -23.89 1.25
N GLU A 248 -2.98 -25.21 1.34
CA GLU A 248 -1.91 -26.18 1.23
C GLU A 248 -1.17 -26.04 -0.13
N ALA A 249 0.17 -26.01 -0.10
CA ALA A 249 0.98 -25.75 -1.30
C ALA A 249 0.84 -26.82 -2.40
N ARG A 250 0.68 -28.10 -2.02
CA ARG A 250 0.58 -29.25 -2.94
C ARG A 250 -0.65 -29.19 -3.86
N ILE A 251 -1.64 -28.37 -3.51
CA ILE A 251 -2.82 -28.12 -4.36
C ILE A 251 -2.42 -27.54 -5.73
N ALA A 252 -1.27 -26.87 -5.82
CA ALA A 252 -0.77 -26.32 -7.08
C ALA A 252 -0.40 -27.42 -8.12
N ASP A 253 -0.20 -28.66 -7.69
CA ASP A 253 0.16 -29.78 -8.56
C ASP A 253 -1.08 -30.47 -9.16
N LEU A 254 -2.29 -30.05 -8.77
CA LEU A 254 -3.55 -30.62 -9.27
C LEU A 254 -3.92 -30.03 -10.64
N ASP A 255 -4.39 -30.90 -11.53
CA ASP A 255 -4.88 -30.48 -12.85
C ASP A 255 -6.04 -29.50 -12.73
N ASN A 256 -6.04 -28.50 -13.61
CA ASN A 256 -7.04 -27.42 -13.66
C ASN A 256 -7.11 -26.55 -12.40
N VAL A 257 -6.08 -26.56 -11.54
CA VAL A 257 -5.96 -25.64 -10.40
C VAL A 257 -4.84 -24.63 -10.64
N TYR A 258 -5.14 -23.38 -10.38
CA TYR A 258 -4.18 -22.29 -10.41
C TYR A 258 -4.06 -21.72 -9.00
N LEU A 259 -2.95 -21.94 -8.31
CA LEU A 259 -2.73 -21.43 -6.95
C LEU A 259 -1.65 -20.37 -6.94
N TYR A 260 -1.99 -19.17 -6.46
CA TYR A 260 -1.07 -18.07 -6.28
C TYR A 260 -1.15 -17.52 -4.86
N ASN A 261 0.00 -17.36 -4.23
CA ASN A 261 0.09 -16.72 -2.92
C ASN A 261 0.50 -15.25 -3.03
N LEU A 262 0.46 -14.53 -1.91
CA LEU A 262 0.83 -13.12 -1.83
C LEU A 262 2.20 -12.82 -2.45
N ASP A 263 3.22 -13.63 -2.14
CA ASP A 263 4.58 -13.45 -2.64
C ASP A 263 4.68 -13.65 -4.16
N ALA A 264 4.01 -14.66 -4.71
CA ALA A 264 3.99 -14.92 -6.14
C ALA A 264 3.32 -13.76 -6.91
N LEU A 265 2.20 -13.25 -6.38
CA LEU A 265 1.51 -12.09 -6.96
C LEU A 265 2.36 -10.83 -6.88
N ALA A 266 3.04 -10.60 -5.74
CA ALA A 266 3.97 -9.50 -5.58
C ALA A 266 5.17 -9.61 -6.56
N ARG A 267 5.68 -10.82 -6.82
CA ARG A 267 6.75 -11.02 -7.80
C ARG A 267 6.29 -10.65 -9.22
N ILE A 268 5.12 -11.12 -9.65
CA ILE A 268 4.55 -10.80 -10.96
C ILE A 268 4.27 -9.29 -11.08
N ALA A 269 3.80 -8.67 -9.99
CA ALA A 269 3.65 -7.23 -9.92
C ALA A 269 4.96 -6.46 -10.19
N ASN A 270 6.09 -7.06 -9.79
CA ASN A 270 7.41 -6.46 -9.90
C ASN A 270 8.15 -6.80 -11.21
N GLU A 271 7.65 -7.71 -12.04
CA GLU A 271 8.33 -8.17 -13.28
C GLU A 271 8.32 -7.14 -14.43
N ASN A 272 7.53 -6.07 -14.36
CA ASN A 272 7.52 -4.95 -15.35
C ASN A 272 8.68 -3.94 -15.18
N LYS A 273 9.88 -4.44 -14.86
CA LYS A 273 11.02 -3.67 -14.33
C LYS A 273 11.61 -2.63 -15.29
N ALA A 274 11.62 -2.89 -16.61
CA ALA A 274 12.30 -2.02 -17.59
C ALA A 274 11.52 -0.73 -17.91
N GLN A 275 10.21 -0.84 -18.18
CA GLN A 275 9.35 0.33 -18.36
C GLN A 275 9.23 1.11 -17.05
N ARG A 276 9.17 0.40 -15.91
CA ARG A 276 9.13 1.01 -14.59
C ARG A 276 10.38 1.82 -14.28
N LYS A 277 11.57 1.31 -14.60
CA LYS A 277 12.84 2.02 -14.39
C LYS A 277 12.85 3.38 -15.09
N ARG A 278 12.41 3.43 -16.36
CA ARG A 278 12.33 4.70 -17.12
C ARG A 278 11.36 5.70 -16.49
N GLU A 279 10.20 5.23 -16.01
CA GLU A 279 9.23 6.09 -15.34
C GLU A 279 9.71 6.58 -13.97
N ILE A 280 10.44 5.73 -13.23
CA ILE A 280 11.09 6.11 -11.97
C ILE A 280 12.14 7.20 -12.24
N GLU A 281 13.03 7.00 -13.21
CA GLU A 281 14.05 7.99 -13.58
C GLU A 281 13.43 9.34 -13.96
N LYS A 282 12.39 9.33 -14.80
CA LYS A 282 11.64 10.52 -15.18
C LYS A 282 11.00 11.20 -13.97
N ALA A 283 10.36 10.44 -13.08
CA ALA A 283 9.76 10.97 -11.87
C ALA A 283 10.81 11.56 -10.91
N THR A 284 11.96 10.92 -10.75
CA THR A 284 13.09 11.42 -9.95
C THR A 284 13.62 12.75 -10.50
N GLN A 285 13.72 12.91 -11.82
CA GLN A 285 14.11 14.19 -12.42
C GLN A 285 13.10 15.30 -12.11
N ILE A 286 11.80 15.02 -12.20
CA ILE A 286 10.76 15.99 -11.86
C ILE A 286 10.81 16.35 -10.36
N VAL A 287 11.00 15.36 -9.47
CA VAL A 287 11.17 15.62 -8.03
C VAL A 287 12.33 16.58 -7.79
N LYS A 288 13.51 16.30 -8.35
CA LYS A 288 14.70 17.14 -8.18
C LYS A 288 14.44 18.57 -8.66
N ALA A 289 13.84 18.73 -9.84
CA ALA A 289 13.51 20.04 -10.38
C ALA A 289 12.51 20.82 -9.50
N GLN A 290 11.44 20.15 -9.04
CA GLN A 290 10.42 20.79 -8.20
C GLN A 290 10.96 21.16 -6.81
N ALA A 291 11.74 20.27 -6.18
CA ALA A 291 12.39 20.51 -4.90
C ALA A 291 13.41 21.66 -4.98
N TRP A 292 14.21 21.68 -6.04
CA TRP A 292 15.17 22.76 -6.30
C TRP A 292 14.48 24.11 -6.50
N ASN A 293 13.42 24.15 -7.31
CA ASN A 293 12.63 25.36 -7.53
C ASN A 293 12.00 25.89 -6.23
N PHE A 294 11.48 24.98 -5.38
CA PHE A 294 10.96 25.37 -4.06
C PHE A 294 12.07 25.95 -3.18
N TRP A 295 13.23 25.29 -3.11
CA TRP A 295 14.37 25.76 -2.34
C TRP A 295 14.85 27.15 -2.81
N LEU A 296 14.99 27.36 -4.13
CA LEU A 296 15.36 28.67 -4.70
C LEU A 296 14.36 29.77 -4.34
N GLN A 297 13.06 29.51 -4.46
CA GLN A 297 12.02 30.51 -4.14
C GLN A 297 12.03 30.90 -2.67
N HIS A 298 12.34 29.96 -1.78
CA HIS A 298 12.43 30.22 -0.35
C HIS A 298 13.69 31.03 0.00
N ASN A 299 14.87 30.63 -0.51
CA ASN A 299 16.13 31.30 -0.21
C ASN A 299 16.27 32.67 -0.90
N ARG A 300 15.64 32.89 -2.07
CA ARG A 300 15.63 34.22 -2.70
C ARG A 300 14.97 35.28 -1.81
N ARG A 301 13.90 34.95 -1.10
CA ARG A 301 13.23 35.89 -0.17
C ARG A 301 14.17 36.31 0.95
N GLN A 302 14.90 35.35 1.53
CA GLN A 302 15.91 35.65 2.56
C GLN A 302 17.08 36.48 2.02
N MET A 303 17.53 36.24 0.79
CA MET A 303 18.63 37.01 0.21
C MET A 303 18.25 38.47 -0.12
N TYR A 304 16.99 38.74 -0.49
CA TYR A 304 16.50 40.12 -0.66
C TYR A 304 16.32 40.85 0.67
N GLU A 305 15.89 40.15 1.74
CA GLU A 305 15.77 40.71 3.10
C GLU A 305 17.13 41.02 3.75
N LEU A 306 18.22 40.37 3.31
CA LEU A 306 19.60 40.62 3.77
C LEU A 306 20.32 41.77 3.05
N HIS A 307 19.77 42.27 1.93
CA HIS A 307 20.34 43.37 1.14
C HIS A 307 19.54 44.69 1.28
N GLN A 308 18.62 44.75 2.25
CA GLN A 308 17.97 45.98 2.72
C GLN A 308 18.43 46.25 4.16
#